data_AF-A0A290WSQ1-F1
#
_entry.id   AF-A0A290WSQ1-F1
#
_cell.length_a   1.000
_cell.length_b   1.000
_cell.length_c   1.000
_cell.angle_alpha   90.00
_cell.angle_beta   90.00
_cell.angle_gamma   90.00
#
_symmetry.space_group_name_H-M   'P 1'
#
loop_
_entity.id
_entity.type
_entity.pdbx_description
1 polymer ?
#
loop_
_entity_poly.entity_id
_entity_poly.type
_entity_poly.pdbx_seq_one_letter_code
_entity_poly.pdbx_strand_id
1 'polypeptide(L)'
;MLLTQLGMAVATGSPAFDNPLTPRSAPARVVLIAAEESSDILRIRLHAIKKWMDLQREKCSASTVAAESEFTTLLEKNLLLVPAAGQSVALIDNGATTEFFETLCKFCAGARLVIIDPLRRLHDGDENSSSSMTYIVQVLEALAKRTGAAVIAAHHIGKGAIYNDATDLAAASRGSSALTDAVRWQVNLSAMSETVARKHRLLGHHKSYARLDFAKANYIAPEPTIWLKRNEGGVMTHTILKGVLGATQHGGKESNSAATSASKERIYDW
;
A
#
# COMPACT_ATOMS: atom_id res chain seq x y z
N MET A 1 -8.62 -1.56 3.54
CA MET A 1 -8.51 -2.92 2.96
C MET A 1 -7.08 -3.26 2.53
N LEU A 2 -6.51 -2.59 1.52
CA LEU A 2 -5.14 -2.86 1.04
C LEU A 2 -4.10 -2.88 2.18
N LEU A 3 -4.12 -1.86 3.04
CA LEU A 3 -3.19 -1.76 4.17
C LEU A 3 -3.35 -2.92 5.17
N THR A 4 -4.58 -3.33 5.49
CA THR A 4 -4.85 -4.51 6.33
C THR A 4 -4.28 -5.79 5.69
N GLN A 5 -4.45 -5.94 4.38
CA GLN A 5 -3.93 -7.09 3.62
C GLN A 5 -2.40 -7.12 3.61
N LEU A 6 -1.75 -5.98 3.42
CA LEU A 6 -0.29 -5.85 3.54
C LEU A 6 0.19 -6.17 4.96
N GLY A 7 -0.52 -5.69 5.99
CA GLY A 7 -0.21 -6.00 7.37
C GLY A 7 -0.28 -7.49 7.68
N MET A 8 -1.33 -8.17 7.22
CA MET A 8 -1.47 -9.63 7.36
C MET A 8 -0.39 -10.40 6.60
N ALA A 9 -0.03 -9.96 5.40
CA ALA A 9 1.04 -10.54 4.61
C ALA A 9 2.39 -10.50 5.37
N VAL A 10 2.74 -9.34 5.92
CA VAL A 10 3.96 -9.19 6.74
C VAL A 10 3.90 -10.00 8.04
N ALA A 11 2.74 -10.00 8.72
CA ALA A 11 2.54 -10.73 9.96
C ALA A 11 2.70 -12.25 9.79
N THR A 12 2.47 -12.76 8.59
CA THR A 12 2.47 -14.21 8.31
C THR A 12 3.58 -14.65 7.36
N GLY A 13 4.38 -13.72 6.84
CA GLY A 13 5.36 -14.00 5.78
C GLY A 13 4.72 -14.49 4.46
N SER A 14 3.42 -14.30 4.31
CA SER A 14 2.66 -14.69 3.12
C SER A 14 2.70 -13.58 2.07
N PRO A 15 2.52 -13.89 0.78
CA PRO A 15 2.43 -12.87 -0.25
C PRO A 15 1.18 -12.01 -0.05
N ALA A 16 1.31 -10.70 -0.26
CA ALA A 16 0.19 -9.76 -0.13
C ALA A 16 -0.81 -9.88 -1.27
N PHE A 17 -0.38 -10.37 -2.43
CA PHE A 17 -1.21 -10.62 -3.59
C PHE A 17 -0.92 -12.03 -4.10
N ASP A 18 -1.76 -12.55 -4.99
CA ASP A 18 -1.58 -13.80 -5.71
C ASP A 18 -0.41 -13.80 -6.72
N ASN A 19 0.51 -12.82 -6.64
CA ASN A 19 1.68 -12.75 -7.49
C ASN A 19 2.88 -13.50 -6.85
N PRO A 20 3.44 -14.54 -7.51
CA PRO A 20 4.58 -15.30 -7.01
C PRO A 20 5.88 -14.48 -6.86
N LEU A 21 5.95 -13.28 -7.43
CA LEU A 21 7.12 -12.39 -7.36
C LEU A 21 7.11 -11.43 -6.17
N THR A 22 6.06 -11.45 -5.32
CA THR A 22 6.06 -10.59 -4.13
C THR A 22 7.14 -11.07 -3.13
N PRO A 23 8.05 -10.20 -2.66
CA PRO A 23 9.10 -10.60 -1.74
C PRO A 23 8.51 -11.20 -0.48
N ARG A 24 8.85 -12.46 -0.18
CA ARG A 24 8.49 -13.09 1.07
C ARG A 24 9.47 -12.64 2.14
N SER A 25 8.96 -12.04 3.21
CA SER A 25 9.73 -11.81 4.43
C SER A 25 9.47 -12.93 5.42
N ALA A 26 10.38 -13.12 6.38
CA ALA A 26 10.01 -13.83 7.61
C ALA A 26 8.77 -13.17 8.26
N PRO A 27 7.86 -13.95 8.88
CA PRO A 27 6.75 -13.41 9.65
C PRO A 27 7.28 -12.45 10.72
N ALA A 28 6.67 -11.26 10.84
CA ALA A 28 7.17 -10.23 11.73
C ALA A 28 6.05 -9.40 12.35
N ARG A 29 6.31 -8.81 13.51
CA ARG A 29 5.33 -8.00 14.24
C ARG A 29 4.88 -6.77 13.42
N VAL A 30 3.58 -6.57 13.34
CA VAL A 30 2.90 -5.47 12.65
C VAL A 30 1.92 -4.81 13.62
N VAL A 31 1.94 -3.48 13.66
CA VAL A 31 0.91 -2.69 14.33
C VAL A 31 0.14 -1.88 13.30
N LEU A 32 -1.18 -1.97 13.28
CA LEU A 32 -2.05 -1.17 12.42
C LEU A 32 -3.01 -0.37 13.28
N ILE A 33 -2.89 0.96 13.24
CA ILE A 33 -3.80 1.90 13.87
C ILE A 33 -4.82 2.38 12.83
N ALA A 34 -6.07 1.95 13.00
CA ALA A 34 -7.17 2.35 12.13
C ALA A 34 -7.97 3.45 12.83
N ALA A 35 -7.56 4.70 12.60
CA ALA A 35 -8.06 5.89 13.28
C ALA A 35 -9.53 6.20 12.99
N GLU A 36 -10.07 5.68 11.89
CA GLU A 36 -11.47 5.90 11.48
C GLU A 36 -12.35 4.65 11.55
N GLU A 37 -11.78 3.50 11.91
CA GLU A 37 -12.48 2.21 11.84
C GLU A 37 -12.80 1.67 13.23
N SER A 38 -14.00 1.10 13.36
CA SER A 38 -14.41 0.38 14.56
C SER A 38 -13.88 -1.06 14.57
N SER A 39 -13.93 -1.70 15.74
CA SER A 39 -13.51 -3.09 15.88
C SER A 39 -14.31 -4.05 14.98
N ASP A 40 -15.60 -3.79 14.75
CA ASP A 40 -16.46 -4.64 13.92
C ASP A 40 -16.07 -4.59 12.45
N ILE A 41 -15.76 -3.41 11.92
CA ILE A 41 -15.31 -3.30 10.52
C ILE A 41 -13.95 -3.97 10.35
N LEU A 42 -13.04 -3.83 11.32
CA LEU A 42 -11.77 -4.54 11.28
C LEU A 42 -11.94 -6.06 11.30
N ARG A 43 -12.88 -6.60 12.10
CA ARG A 43 -13.20 -8.04 12.11
C ARG A 43 -13.71 -8.52 10.76
N ILE A 44 -14.61 -7.78 10.12
CA ILE A 44 -15.15 -8.12 8.79
C ILE A 44 -14.02 -8.17 7.75
N ARG A 45 -13.13 -7.16 7.76
CA ARG A 45 -11.98 -7.11 6.84
C ARG A 45 -11.00 -8.25 7.09
N LEU A 46 -10.64 -8.48 8.34
CA LEU A 46 -9.75 -9.57 8.77
C LEU A 46 -10.29 -10.93 8.32
N HIS A 47 -11.58 -11.18 8.53
CA HIS A 47 -12.25 -12.40 8.11
C HIS A 47 -12.19 -12.58 6.58
N ALA A 48 -12.52 -11.54 5.81
CA ALA A 48 -12.49 -11.60 4.35
C ALA A 48 -11.09 -11.90 3.81
N ILE A 49 -10.06 -11.22 4.34
CA ILE A 49 -8.67 -11.44 3.93
C ILE A 49 -8.19 -12.83 4.34
N LYS A 50 -8.43 -13.28 5.59
CA LYS A 50 -8.03 -14.61 6.06
C LYS A 50 -8.65 -15.69 5.18
N LYS A 51 -9.97 -15.62 4.94
CA LYS A 51 -10.69 -16.56 4.06
C LYS A 51 -10.05 -16.62 2.67
N TRP A 52 -9.70 -15.47 2.08
CA TRP A 52 -9.02 -15.45 0.79
C TRP A 52 -7.62 -16.07 0.85
N MET A 53 -6.82 -15.74 1.86
CA MET A 53 -5.45 -16.27 2.02
C MET A 53 -5.46 -17.79 2.23
N ASP A 54 -6.39 -18.32 3.01
CA ASP A 54 -6.55 -19.77 3.19
C ASP A 54 -6.87 -20.47 1.87
N LEU A 55 -7.80 -19.92 1.08
CA LEU A 55 -8.11 -20.42 -0.27
C LEU A 55 -6.91 -20.37 -1.23
N GLN A 56 -6.01 -19.39 -1.11
CA GLN A 56 -4.78 -19.38 -1.92
C GLN A 56 -3.78 -20.45 -1.48
N ARG A 57 -3.72 -20.74 -0.19
CA ARG A 57 -2.80 -21.73 0.38
C ARG A 57 -3.22 -23.15 0.02
N GLU A 58 -4.53 -23.45 0.07
CA GLU A 58 -5.09 -24.73 -0.37
C GLU A 58 -4.83 -25.00 -1.87
N LYS A 59 -4.81 -23.97 -2.69
CA LYS A 59 -4.48 -24.09 -4.12
C LYS A 59 -2.99 -24.38 -4.38
N CYS A 60 -2.11 -23.88 -3.51
CA CYS A 60 -0.65 -24.00 -3.67
C CYS A 60 -0.05 -25.19 -2.91
N SER A 61 -0.77 -25.78 -1.95
CA SER A 61 -0.28 -26.90 -1.13
C SER A 61 -1.40 -27.89 -0.82
N ALA A 62 -1.11 -29.18 -0.97
CA ALA A 62 -2.07 -30.27 -0.76
C ALA A 62 -2.26 -30.71 0.72
N SER A 63 -1.79 -29.96 1.74
CA SER A 63 -1.79 -30.42 3.14
C SER A 63 -2.50 -29.53 4.17
N THR A 64 -3.58 -30.11 4.72
CA THR A 64 -3.96 -30.28 6.15
C THR A 64 -4.03 -29.11 7.15
N VAL A 65 -5.04 -29.22 8.02
CA VAL A 65 -5.37 -28.46 9.26
C VAL A 65 -4.17 -27.91 10.06
N ALA A 66 -3.04 -28.62 10.14
CA ALA A 66 -1.83 -28.16 10.84
C ALA A 66 -1.31 -26.82 10.30
N ALA A 67 -1.37 -26.62 8.98
CA ALA A 67 -0.97 -25.37 8.34
C ALA A 67 -1.93 -24.22 8.68
N GLU A 68 -3.23 -24.48 8.85
CA GLU A 68 -4.21 -23.45 9.25
C GLU A 68 -3.99 -22.99 10.69
N SER A 69 -3.73 -23.92 11.60
CA SER A 69 -3.38 -23.63 12.99
C SER A 69 -2.14 -22.74 13.06
N GLU A 70 -1.09 -23.07 12.30
CA GLU A 70 0.15 -22.29 12.27
C GLU A 70 -0.08 -20.85 11.78
N PHE A 71 -0.87 -20.67 10.72
CA PHE A 71 -1.15 -19.34 10.16
C PHE A 71 -1.94 -18.45 11.12
N THR A 72 -2.94 -19.03 11.79
CA THR A 72 -3.72 -18.31 12.80
C THR A 72 -2.83 -17.91 13.98
N THR A 73 -1.97 -18.81 14.45
CA THR A 73 -0.96 -18.51 15.49
C THR A 73 -0.01 -17.40 15.07
N LEU A 74 0.43 -17.36 13.80
CA LEU A 74 1.27 -16.26 13.28
C LEU A 74 0.52 -14.93 13.31
N LEU A 75 -0.74 -14.89 12.91
CA LEU A 75 -1.56 -13.66 12.99
C LEU A 75 -1.74 -13.19 14.42
N GLU A 76 -2.12 -14.07 15.35
CA GLU A 76 -2.31 -13.75 16.77
C GLU A 76 -1.04 -13.21 17.41
N LYS A 77 0.12 -13.80 17.07
CA LYS A 77 1.42 -13.40 17.59
C LYS A 77 1.89 -12.07 17.00
N ASN A 78 1.71 -11.87 15.70
CA ASN A 78 2.40 -10.81 14.98
C ASN A 78 1.51 -9.63 14.61
N LEU A 79 0.20 -9.78 14.45
CA LEU A 79 -0.68 -8.70 13.98
C LEU A 79 -1.46 -8.06 15.13
N LEU A 80 -1.16 -6.80 15.42
CA LEU A 80 -1.91 -5.97 16.35
C LEU A 80 -2.74 -4.95 15.57
N LEU A 81 -4.06 -5.05 15.69
CA LEU A 81 -5.02 -4.12 15.11
C LEU A 81 -5.57 -3.22 16.22
N VAL A 82 -5.41 -1.91 16.08
CA VAL A 82 -5.90 -0.90 17.03
C VAL A 82 -7.06 -0.14 16.37
N PRO A 83 -8.32 -0.52 16.65
CA PRO A 83 -9.48 0.27 16.23
C PRO A 83 -9.54 1.54 17.07
N ALA A 84 -9.59 2.69 16.41
CA ALA A 84 -9.56 3.99 17.08
C ALA A 84 -10.62 4.96 16.58
N ALA A 85 -11.68 4.46 15.92
CA ALA A 85 -12.84 5.29 15.58
C ALA A 85 -13.39 6.02 16.82
N GLY A 86 -13.46 7.35 16.72
CA GLY A 86 -13.94 8.22 17.80
C GLY A 86 -12.92 8.44 18.94
N GLN A 87 -11.71 7.91 18.84
CA GLN A 87 -10.63 8.13 19.80
C GLN A 87 -9.65 9.19 19.29
N SER A 88 -8.99 9.91 20.21
CA SER A 88 -7.88 10.78 19.84
C SER A 88 -6.62 9.96 19.61
N VAL A 89 -6.07 10.07 18.40
CA VAL A 89 -4.79 9.45 18.01
C VAL A 89 -3.79 10.48 17.48
N ALA A 90 -4.00 11.75 17.82
CA ALA A 90 -3.13 12.84 17.42
C ALA A 90 -1.71 12.58 17.94
N LEU A 91 -0.73 12.61 17.05
CA LEU A 91 0.69 12.58 17.38
C LEU A 91 1.23 13.99 17.62
N ILE A 92 0.60 14.99 17.01
CA ILE A 92 0.91 16.41 17.14
C ILE A 92 -0.35 17.15 17.56
N ASP A 93 -0.20 18.03 18.55
CA ASP A 93 -1.20 18.99 18.96
C ASP A 93 -0.50 20.29 19.36
N ASN A 94 -1.00 21.43 18.89
CA ASN A 94 -0.46 22.77 19.18
C ASN A 94 1.06 22.89 18.92
N GLY A 95 1.55 22.26 17.85
CA GLY A 95 2.95 22.33 17.44
C GLY A 95 3.94 21.50 18.29
N ALA A 96 3.44 20.60 19.15
CA ALA A 96 4.26 19.69 19.94
C ALA A 96 3.78 18.24 19.81
N THR A 97 4.68 17.28 20.08
CA THR A 97 4.31 15.86 20.15
C THR A 97 3.47 15.57 21.38
N THR A 98 2.44 14.73 21.25
CA THR A 98 1.53 14.36 22.34
C THR A 98 2.07 13.24 23.23
N GLU A 99 1.46 13.02 24.40
CA GLU A 99 1.75 11.82 25.22
C GLU A 99 1.40 10.51 24.49
N PHE A 100 0.42 10.56 23.58
CA PHE A 100 0.06 9.42 22.75
C PHE A 100 1.21 9.03 21.82
N PHE A 101 1.98 9.99 21.29
CA PHE A 101 3.18 9.68 20.50
C PHE A 101 4.23 8.89 21.31
N GLU A 102 4.48 9.28 22.56
CA GLU A 102 5.40 8.56 23.46
C GLU A 102 4.90 7.15 23.78
N THR A 103 3.60 7.01 24.02
CA THR A 103 2.94 5.71 24.25
C THR A 103 3.04 4.83 23.01
N LEU A 104 2.79 5.39 21.83
CA LEU A 104 2.85 4.69 20.55
C LEU A 104 4.28 4.19 20.25
N CYS A 105 5.30 5.00 20.52
CA CYS A 105 6.69 4.58 20.35
C CYS A 105 7.03 3.34 21.21
N LYS A 106 6.59 3.32 22.47
CA LYS A 106 6.79 2.16 23.36
C LYS A 106 5.98 0.95 22.88
N PHE A 107 4.72 1.15 22.54
CA PHE A 107 3.84 0.09 22.06
C PHE A 107 4.36 -0.58 20.79
N CYS A 108 4.91 0.21 19.86
CA CYS A 108 5.43 -0.25 18.58
C CYS A 108 6.88 -0.76 18.62
N ALA A 109 7.54 -0.78 19.78
CA ALA A 109 8.92 -1.26 19.90
C ALA A 109 9.08 -2.70 19.36
N GLY A 110 10.04 -2.92 18.46
CA GLY A 110 10.27 -4.23 17.83
C GLY A 110 9.22 -4.63 16.77
N ALA A 111 8.30 -3.74 16.39
CA ALA A 111 7.50 -3.93 15.19
C ALA A 111 8.40 -3.81 13.95
N ARG A 112 8.17 -4.63 12.93
CA ARG A 112 8.80 -4.46 11.61
C ARG A 112 8.05 -3.43 10.77
N LEU A 113 6.74 -3.30 11.01
CA LEU A 113 5.86 -2.42 10.26
C LEU A 113 4.82 -1.79 11.19
N VAL A 114 4.68 -0.46 11.10
CA VAL A 114 3.60 0.32 11.69
C VAL A 114 2.79 0.94 10.57
N ILE A 115 1.49 0.72 10.57
CA ILE A 115 0.55 1.27 9.60
C ILE A 115 -0.40 2.20 10.35
N ILE A 116 -0.65 3.39 9.82
CA ILE A 116 -1.58 4.36 10.39
C ILE A 116 -2.54 4.85 9.31
N ASP A 117 -3.85 4.70 9.54
CA ASP A 117 -4.88 4.98 8.53
C ASP A 117 -6.04 5.80 9.13
N PRO A 118 -6.26 7.08 8.74
CA PRO A 118 -5.44 7.93 7.87
C PRO A 118 -4.57 8.94 8.65
N LEU A 119 -3.64 9.57 7.93
CA LEU A 119 -2.72 10.62 8.39
C LEU A 119 -3.46 11.84 8.95
N ARG A 120 -4.62 12.20 8.39
CA ARG A 120 -5.40 13.39 8.79
C ARG A 120 -5.74 13.39 10.29
N ARG A 121 -5.82 12.22 10.93
CA ARG A 121 -6.14 12.06 12.35
C ARG A 121 -4.94 12.24 13.28
N LEU A 122 -3.74 12.43 12.73
CA LEU A 122 -2.48 12.44 13.49
C LEU A 122 -2.00 13.84 13.85
N HIS A 123 -2.60 14.89 13.30
CA HIS A 123 -2.19 16.26 13.54
C HIS A 123 -3.37 17.24 13.39
N ASP A 124 -3.22 18.40 14.00
CA ASP A 124 -4.12 19.56 13.95
C ASP A 124 -3.76 20.56 12.83
N GLY A 125 -2.55 20.48 12.27
CA GLY A 125 -2.07 21.38 11.20
C GLY A 125 -2.85 21.33 9.88
N ASP A 126 -2.66 22.36 9.05
CA ASP A 126 -3.22 22.49 7.70
C ASP A 126 -2.47 21.59 6.69
N GLU A 127 -3.18 20.67 6.02
CA GLU A 127 -2.58 19.74 5.05
C GLU A 127 -2.08 20.43 3.77
N ASN A 128 -2.48 21.68 3.53
CA ASN A 128 -1.94 22.50 2.44
C ASN A 128 -0.66 23.25 2.83
N SER A 129 -0.33 23.27 4.13
CA SER A 129 0.87 23.94 4.63
C SER A 129 2.08 23.01 4.57
N SER A 130 3.07 23.39 3.77
CA SER A 130 4.32 22.64 3.65
C SER A 130 5.03 22.46 4.99
N SER A 131 4.98 23.45 5.88
CA SER A 131 5.60 23.34 7.21
C SER A 131 4.88 22.33 8.10
N SER A 132 3.54 22.33 8.09
CA SER A 132 2.74 21.36 8.85
C SER A 132 2.97 19.93 8.35
N MET A 133 2.94 19.74 7.03
CA MET A 133 3.17 18.43 6.42
C MET A 133 4.61 17.94 6.60
N THR A 134 5.59 18.84 6.58
CA THR A 134 6.97 18.48 6.91
C THR A 134 7.09 18.05 8.37
N TYR A 135 6.43 18.74 9.30
CA TYR A 135 6.51 18.41 10.72
C TYR A 135 5.89 17.05 11.06
N ILE A 136 4.71 16.73 10.50
CA ILE A 136 4.13 15.38 10.68
C ILE A 136 5.03 14.30 10.09
N VAL A 137 5.67 14.53 8.94
CA VAL A 137 6.63 13.57 8.38
C VAL A 137 7.83 13.39 9.32
N GLN A 138 8.38 14.46 9.89
CA GLN A 138 9.46 14.36 10.89
C GLN A 138 9.05 13.56 12.14
N VAL A 139 7.81 13.71 12.60
CA VAL A 139 7.29 12.91 13.74
C VAL A 139 7.13 11.44 13.37
N LEU A 140 6.69 11.12 12.14
CA LEU A 140 6.63 9.74 11.65
C LEU A 140 8.03 9.13 11.44
N GLU A 141 9.01 9.93 10.99
CA GLU A 141 10.43 9.52 10.91
C GLU A 141 11.00 9.24 12.30
N ALA A 142 10.66 10.06 13.30
CA ALA A 142 11.04 9.83 14.69
C ALA A 142 10.42 8.53 15.23
N LEU A 143 9.15 8.24 14.91
CA LEU A 143 8.51 6.97 15.24
C LEU A 143 9.27 5.79 14.61
N ALA A 144 9.59 5.87 13.32
CA ALA A 144 10.36 4.84 12.63
C ALA A 144 11.73 4.62 13.28
N LYS A 145 12.47 5.70 13.56
CA LYS A 145 13.81 5.63 14.19
C LYS A 145 13.78 5.03 15.59
N ARG A 146 12.78 5.38 16.40
CA ARG A 146 12.65 4.91 17.79
C ARG A 146 12.19 3.46 17.89
N THR A 147 11.39 3.00 16.93
CA THR A 147 10.82 1.64 16.94
C THR A 147 11.64 0.64 16.14
N GLY A 148 12.43 1.11 15.18
CA GLY A 148 13.08 0.30 14.15
C GLY A 148 12.13 -0.16 13.04
N ALA A 149 10.86 0.28 13.07
CA ALA A 149 9.84 -0.15 12.12
C ALA A 149 9.85 0.69 10.84
N ALA A 150 9.43 0.08 9.73
CA ALA A 150 8.88 0.85 8.61
C ALA A 150 7.55 1.49 9.03
N VAL A 151 7.29 2.73 8.64
CA VAL A 151 6.04 3.44 8.95
C VAL A 151 5.33 3.79 7.65
N ILE A 152 4.08 3.34 7.51
CA ILE A 152 3.19 3.65 6.38
C ILE A 152 1.99 4.42 6.91
N ALA A 153 1.74 5.62 6.38
CA ALA A 153 0.55 6.41 6.68
C ALA A 153 -0.33 6.51 5.44
N ALA A 154 -1.63 6.24 5.57
CA ALA A 154 -2.59 6.45 4.50
C ALA A 154 -2.95 7.93 4.41
N HIS A 155 -2.96 8.52 3.22
CA HIS A 155 -3.40 9.89 3.03
C HIS A 155 -4.48 9.95 1.96
N HIS A 156 -5.60 10.59 2.29
CA HIS A 156 -6.70 10.78 1.35
C HIS A 156 -6.42 12.00 0.49
N ILE A 157 -6.43 11.81 -0.83
CA ILE A 157 -6.32 12.90 -1.80
C ILE A 157 -7.69 13.32 -2.30
N GLY A 158 -7.85 14.61 -2.62
CA GLY A 158 -9.09 15.16 -3.14
C GLY A 158 -9.57 14.48 -4.43
N LYS A 159 -10.89 14.45 -4.64
CA LYS A 159 -11.55 13.72 -5.74
C LYS A 159 -11.03 14.06 -7.14
N GLY A 160 -10.55 15.29 -7.38
CA GLY A 160 -10.01 15.72 -8.67
C GLY A 160 -8.71 15.03 -9.08
N ALA A 161 -7.92 14.54 -8.12
CA ALA A 161 -6.68 13.82 -8.39
C ALA A 161 -6.90 12.35 -8.80
N ILE A 162 -8.07 11.77 -8.47
CA ILE A 162 -8.34 10.33 -8.59
C ILE A 162 -8.81 9.95 -10.01
N TYR A 163 -9.40 10.89 -10.76
CA TYR A 163 -10.06 10.62 -12.05
C TYR A 163 -9.33 11.14 -13.29
N ASN A 164 -8.19 11.82 -13.13
CA ASN A 164 -7.46 12.34 -14.29
C ASN A 164 -6.76 11.21 -15.06
N ASP A 165 -7.39 10.81 -16.16
CA ASP A 165 -6.90 9.91 -17.21
C ASP A 165 -5.70 10.47 -18.01
N ALA A 166 -5.16 11.61 -17.61
CA ALA A 166 -4.07 12.24 -18.33
C ALA A 166 -2.75 11.55 -17.99
N THR A 167 -1.97 11.37 -19.04
CA THR A 167 -0.51 11.18 -19.14
C THR A 167 0.38 12.00 -18.19
N ASP A 168 -0.19 12.78 -17.26
CA ASP A 168 0.50 13.51 -16.20
C ASP A 168 0.26 12.85 -14.83
N LEU A 169 0.97 11.75 -14.59
CA LEU A 169 1.18 11.17 -13.24
C LEU A 169 1.69 12.22 -12.24
N ALA A 170 2.30 13.31 -12.72
CA ALA A 170 2.76 14.43 -11.92
C ALA A 170 1.63 15.27 -11.32
N ALA A 171 0.43 15.33 -11.92
CA ALA A 171 -0.63 16.25 -11.50
C ALA A 171 -1.51 15.68 -10.37
N ALA A 172 -1.80 14.38 -10.37
CA ALA A 172 -2.51 13.73 -9.25
C ALA A 172 -1.70 13.75 -7.94
N SER A 173 -0.37 13.75 -8.05
CA SER A 173 0.56 13.94 -6.93
C SER A 173 0.58 15.37 -6.36
N ARG A 174 0.05 16.36 -7.10
CA ARG A 174 0.06 17.78 -6.66
C ARG A 174 -1.01 18.13 -5.62
N GLY A 175 -1.89 17.19 -5.26
CA GLY A 175 -2.85 17.40 -4.18
C GLY A 175 -2.19 17.73 -2.83
N SER A 176 -0.94 17.30 -2.63
CA SER A 176 -0.04 17.79 -1.58
C SER A 176 1.41 17.57 -2.05
N SER A 177 1.93 18.48 -2.89
CA SER A 177 3.36 18.45 -3.28
C SER A 177 4.26 18.46 -2.04
N ALA A 178 3.84 19.17 -0.99
CA ALA A 178 4.48 19.18 0.31
C ALA A 178 4.71 17.77 0.89
N LEU A 179 3.68 16.92 0.91
CA LEU A 179 3.81 15.56 1.44
C LEU A 179 4.66 14.68 0.51
N THR A 180 4.45 14.79 -0.81
CA THR A 180 5.23 14.03 -1.81
C THR A 180 6.73 14.33 -1.69
N ASP A 181 7.10 15.60 -1.48
CA ASP A 181 8.50 16.02 -1.36
C ASP A 181 9.12 15.55 -0.04
N ALA A 182 8.36 15.59 1.05
CA ALA A 182 8.82 15.20 2.37
C ALA A 182 9.10 13.69 2.49
N VAL A 183 8.26 12.82 1.92
CA VAL A 183 8.41 11.36 2.04
C VAL A 183 9.48 10.78 1.11
N ARG A 184 10.00 9.59 1.45
CA ARG A 184 10.97 8.84 0.63
C ARG A 184 10.34 7.76 -0.24
N TRP A 185 9.11 7.36 0.09
CA TRP A 185 8.36 6.34 -0.61
C TRP A 185 6.88 6.69 -0.64
N GLN A 186 6.27 6.62 -1.81
CA GLN A 186 4.85 6.90 -2.02
C GLN A 186 4.26 5.95 -3.06
N VAL A 187 3.14 5.35 -2.69
CA VAL A 187 2.30 4.55 -3.58
C VAL A 187 0.91 5.15 -3.63
N ASN A 188 0.43 5.37 -4.85
CA ASN A 188 -0.91 5.89 -5.12
C ASN A 188 -1.84 4.73 -5.46
N LEU A 189 -3.06 4.77 -4.91
CA LEU A 189 -4.13 3.84 -5.25
C LEU A 189 -5.29 4.63 -5.87
N SER A 190 -5.55 4.46 -7.16
CA SER A 190 -6.65 5.13 -7.88
C SER A 190 -7.66 4.13 -8.44
N ALA A 191 -8.87 4.60 -8.73
CA ALA A 191 -9.88 3.77 -9.40
C ALA A 191 -9.54 3.62 -10.89
N MET A 192 -9.94 2.52 -11.51
CA MET A 192 -9.91 2.43 -12.97
C MET A 192 -10.88 3.45 -13.57
N SER A 193 -10.40 4.24 -14.52
CA SER A 193 -11.22 5.17 -15.27
C SER A 193 -12.07 4.49 -16.34
N GLU A 194 -13.08 5.20 -16.86
CA GLU A 194 -13.89 4.70 -17.97
C GLU A 194 -13.09 4.55 -19.27
N THR A 195 -12.10 5.41 -19.51
CA THR A 195 -11.25 5.34 -20.71
C THR A 195 -10.43 4.05 -20.73
N VAL A 196 -9.74 3.75 -19.63
CA VAL A 196 -9.00 2.48 -19.47
C VAL A 196 -9.96 1.30 -19.55
N ALA A 197 -11.12 1.39 -18.89
CA ALA A 197 -12.12 0.33 -18.93
C ALA A 197 -12.61 0.03 -20.33
N ARG A 198 -12.87 1.05 -21.16
CA ARG A 198 -13.27 0.89 -22.57
C ARG A 198 -12.20 0.18 -23.37
N LYS A 199 -10.93 0.58 -23.21
CA LYS A 199 -9.77 -0.04 -23.87
C LYS A 199 -9.62 -1.52 -23.52
N HIS A 200 -10.02 -1.92 -22.32
CA HIS A 200 -9.87 -3.30 -21.82
C HIS A 200 -11.19 -4.09 -21.78
N ARG A 201 -12.29 -3.57 -22.36
CA ARG A 201 -13.63 -4.21 -22.35
C ARG A 201 -14.17 -4.49 -20.93
N LEU A 202 -13.88 -3.58 -19.99
CA LEU A 202 -14.29 -3.63 -18.58
C LEU A 202 -15.30 -2.52 -18.22
N LEU A 203 -15.92 -1.88 -19.22
CA LEU A 203 -16.96 -0.88 -18.97
C LEU A 203 -18.10 -1.51 -18.14
N GLY A 204 -18.67 -0.77 -17.20
CA GLY A 204 -19.60 -1.29 -16.19
C GLY A 204 -18.95 -2.02 -15.01
N HIS A 205 -17.73 -2.54 -15.15
CA HIS A 205 -17.01 -3.26 -14.08
C HIS A 205 -15.80 -2.49 -13.51
N HIS A 206 -15.43 -1.35 -14.11
CA HIS A 206 -14.24 -0.55 -13.76
C HIS A 206 -14.13 -0.19 -12.26
N LYS A 207 -15.23 0.04 -11.55
CA LYS A 207 -15.22 0.32 -10.10
C LYS A 207 -14.67 -0.85 -9.26
N SER A 208 -14.67 -2.06 -9.80
CA SER A 208 -14.06 -3.23 -9.16
C SER A 208 -12.54 -3.29 -9.34
N TYR A 209 -11.94 -2.36 -10.10
CA TYR A 209 -10.51 -2.34 -10.35
C TYR A 209 -9.88 -1.10 -9.71
N ALA A 210 -8.62 -1.26 -9.31
CA ALA A 210 -7.79 -0.19 -8.78
C ALA A 210 -6.41 -0.25 -9.44
N ARG A 211 -5.81 0.91 -9.65
CA ARG A 211 -4.45 1.07 -10.14
C ARG A 211 -3.57 1.42 -8.97
N LEU A 212 -2.45 0.72 -8.83
CA LEU A 212 -1.42 0.97 -7.84
C LEU A 212 -0.16 1.43 -8.57
N ASP A 213 0.26 2.68 -8.29
CA ASP A 213 1.41 3.32 -8.94
C ASP A 213 2.45 3.75 -7.91
N PHE A 214 3.72 3.53 -8.21
CA PHE A 214 4.84 4.02 -7.40
C PHE A 214 5.16 5.46 -7.81
N ALA A 215 4.62 6.43 -7.07
CA ALA A 215 4.81 7.84 -7.34
C ALA A 215 6.21 8.33 -6.94
N LYS A 216 6.79 7.72 -5.90
CA LYS A 216 8.13 8.01 -5.42
C LYS A 216 8.76 6.78 -4.79
N ALA A 217 9.96 6.42 -5.22
CA ALA A 217 10.76 5.37 -4.61
C ALA A 217 12.24 5.58 -4.95
N ASN A 218 13.00 6.21 -4.05
CA ASN A 218 14.34 6.72 -4.38
C ASN A 218 15.41 5.65 -4.58
N TYR A 219 15.19 4.43 -4.05
CA TYR A 219 16.24 3.41 -3.91
C TYR A 219 16.00 2.16 -4.77
N ILE A 220 14.99 2.16 -5.63
CA ILE A 220 14.64 1.02 -6.49
C ILE A 220 14.48 1.46 -7.93
N ALA A 221 14.57 0.49 -8.85
CA ALA A 221 14.25 0.74 -10.26
C ALA A 221 12.78 1.17 -10.41
N PRO A 222 12.42 1.92 -11.46
CA PRO A 222 11.03 2.25 -11.75
C PRO A 222 10.18 0.99 -11.84
N GLU A 223 9.21 0.86 -10.93
CA GLU A 223 8.28 -0.26 -10.89
C GLU A 223 7.11 -0.04 -11.84
N PRO A 224 6.62 -1.08 -12.54
CA PRO A 224 5.46 -0.96 -13.39
C PRO A 224 4.19 -0.69 -12.57
N THR A 225 3.22 -0.04 -13.20
CA THR A 225 1.86 0.05 -12.66
C THR A 225 1.30 -1.35 -12.38
N ILE A 226 0.73 -1.52 -11.19
CA ILE A 226 0.08 -2.76 -10.75
C ILE A 226 -1.44 -2.56 -10.81
N TRP A 227 -2.14 -3.47 -11.50
CA TRP A 227 -3.60 -3.48 -11.48
C TRP A 227 -4.10 -4.46 -10.43
N LEU A 228 -5.06 -3.99 -9.64
CA LEU A 228 -5.72 -4.75 -8.60
C LEU A 228 -7.20 -4.92 -8.94
N LYS A 229 -7.76 -6.10 -8.65
CA LYS A 229 -9.19 -6.38 -8.68
C LYS A 229 -9.71 -6.57 -7.26
N ARG A 230 -10.78 -5.85 -6.92
CA ARG A 230 -11.58 -6.02 -5.70
C ARG A 230 -12.48 -7.24 -5.89
N ASN A 231 -12.35 -8.21 -5.01
CA ASN A 231 -13.19 -9.41 -4.94
C ASN A 231 -14.18 -9.29 -3.78
N GLU A 232 -14.84 -10.41 -3.46
CA GLU A 232 -15.75 -10.53 -2.32
C GLU A 232 -15.09 -10.03 -1.02
N GLY A 233 -15.88 -9.35 -0.18
CA GLY A 233 -15.40 -8.72 1.05
C GLY A 233 -14.44 -7.55 0.85
N GLY A 234 -14.11 -7.19 -0.40
CA GLY A 234 -13.22 -6.08 -0.77
C GLY A 234 -11.75 -6.49 -0.97
N VAL A 235 -11.40 -7.77 -0.78
CA VAL A 235 -10.04 -8.31 -0.90
C VAL A 235 -9.46 -7.95 -2.27
N MET A 236 -8.21 -7.47 -2.28
CA MET A 236 -7.55 -7.04 -3.51
C MET A 236 -6.63 -8.13 -4.05
N THR A 237 -6.75 -8.44 -5.33
CA THR A 237 -5.88 -9.42 -6.03
C THR A 237 -5.17 -8.75 -7.17
N HIS A 238 -3.96 -9.20 -7.49
CA HIS A 238 -3.26 -8.74 -8.67
C HIS A 238 -4.01 -9.22 -9.92
N THR A 239 -4.08 -8.39 -10.94
CA THR A 239 -4.69 -8.77 -12.21
C THR A 239 -3.91 -8.18 -13.37
N ILE A 240 -3.79 -8.96 -14.44
CA ILE A 240 -3.21 -8.49 -15.70
C ILE A 240 -4.38 -8.07 -16.58
N LEU A 241 -4.42 -6.79 -16.94
CA LEU A 241 -5.39 -6.32 -17.93
C LEU A 241 -5.02 -6.88 -19.30
N LYS A 242 -5.86 -7.75 -19.85
CA LYS A 242 -5.68 -8.23 -21.23
C LYS A 242 -5.78 -7.02 -22.17
N GLY A 243 -4.74 -6.80 -22.97
CA GLY A 243 -4.80 -5.82 -24.05
C GLY A 243 -5.85 -6.24 -25.07
N VAL A 244 -6.60 -5.29 -25.62
CA VAL A 244 -7.28 -5.50 -26.89
C VAL A 244 -6.20 -5.39 -27.96
N LEU A 245 -5.83 -6.51 -28.58
CA LEU A 245 -5.14 -6.49 -29.87
C LEU A 245 -6.07 -5.80 -30.86
N GLY A 246 -5.83 -4.52 -31.10
CA GLY A 246 -6.59 -3.70 -32.02
C GLY A 246 -5.67 -3.23 -33.13
N ALA A 247 -5.92 -3.76 -34.33
CA ALA A 247 -5.55 -3.23 -35.64
C ALA A 247 -4.09 -2.81 -35.85
N THR A 248 -3.40 -3.57 -36.69
CA THR A 248 -2.24 -3.16 -37.49
C THR A 248 -2.35 -1.67 -37.88
N GLN A 249 -1.54 -0.82 -37.24
CA GLN A 249 -1.16 0.44 -37.86
C GLN A 249 -0.14 0.09 -38.95
N HIS A 250 -0.63 0.01 -40.18
CA HIS A 250 0.22 0.16 -41.37
C HIS A 250 0.79 1.58 -41.39
N GLY A 251 2.11 1.68 -41.56
CA GLY A 251 2.78 2.89 -41.99
C GLY A 251 3.77 3.48 -40.97
N GLY A 252 4.99 2.98 -40.98
CA GLY A 252 6.10 3.59 -40.26
C GLY A 252 7.40 2.84 -40.52
N LYS A 253 8.16 3.33 -41.50
CA LYS A 253 9.43 2.79 -42.02
C LYS A 253 10.36 2.21 -40.97
N GLU A 254 10.82 0.99 -41.26
CA GLU A 254 11.99 0.36 -40.66
C GLU A 254 13.19 1.30 -40.70
N SER A 255 13.83 1.50 -39.53
CA SER A 255 15.23 1.88 -39.47
C SER A 255 15.95 0.87 -38.59
N ASN A 256 16.86 0.14 -39.25
CA ASN A 256 17.76 -0.85 -38.68
C ASN A 256 18.78 -0.14 -37.77
N SER A 257 18.85 -0.52 -36.50
CA SER A 257 20.11 -0.46 -35.75
C SER A 257 20.19 -1.60 -34.75
N ALA A 258 21.08 -2.54 -35.06
CA ALA A 258 21.52 -3.58 -34.17
C ALA A 258 22.38 -2.98 -33.05
N ALA A 259 22.03 -3.25 -31.79
CA ALA A 259 22.95 -3.10 -30.67
C ALA A 259 22.62 -4.13 -29.58
N THR A 260 23.32 -5.25 -29.64
CA THR A 260 23.62 -6.12 -28.51
C THR A 260 24.21 -5.31 -27.35
N SER A 261 23.64 -5.41 -26.14
CA SER A 261 24.41 -5.13 -24.93
C SER A 261 24.09 -6.15 -23.84
N ALA A 262 25.14 -6.86 -23.47
CA ALA A 262 25.19 -7.91 -22.46
C ALA A 262 24.81 -7.41 -21.06
N SER A 263 24.28 -8.36 -20.29
CA SER A 263 24.16 -8.32 -18.84
C SER A 263 25.49 -7.95 -18.19
N LYS A 264 25.47 -6.94 -17.32
CA LYS A 264 26.51 -6.76 -16.29
C LYS A 264 25.82 -6.58 -14.96
N GLU A 265 25.92 -7.61 -14.13
CA GLU A 265 25.83 -7.51 -12.68
C GLU A 265 26.75 -6.38 -12.21
N ARG A 266 26.24 -5.53 -11.32
CA ARG A 266 27.08 -4.66 -10.50
C ARG A 266 26.58 -4.67 -9.07
N ILE A 267 27.29 -5.46 -8.27
CA ILE A 267 27.41 -5.31 -6.83
C ILE A 267 28.20 -4.02 -6.58
N TYR A 268 27.75 -3.19 -5.63
CA TYR A 268 28.59 -2.17 -5.02
C TYR A 268 28.41 -2.22 -3.51
N ASP A 269 29.52 -2.47 -2.83
CA ASP A 269 29.71 -2.28 -1.39
C ASP A 269 29.89 -0.79 -1.09
N TRP A 270 29.09 -0.27 -0.14
CA TRP A 270 29.48 0.70 0.90
C TRP A 270 28.51 0.58 2.08
#